data_AF-A0A6A1WCE1-F1
#
_entry.id   AF-A0A6A1WCE1-F1
#
_cell.length_a   1.000
_cell.length_b   1.000
_cell.length_c   1.000
_cell.angle_alpha   90.00
_cell.angle_beta   90.00
_cell.angle_gamma   90.00
#
_symmetry.space_group_name_H-M   'P 1'
#
loop_
_entity.id
_entity.type
_entity.pdbx_description
1 polymer ?
#
loop_
_entity_poly.entity_id
_entity_poly.type
_entity_poly.pdbx_seq_one_letter_code
_entity_poly.pdbx_strand_id
1 'polypeptide(L)'
;MAETHAEDQDQEQYGVLLYYKYADMPDLDELVAFYESNCNSLGLLGRVRLSPQGVNVTVGGKLSLLEKHIAAVMSNVLFEGTDFKLATCDRPVNDNVAKECGFTALSIRVVQVNCDQFFLA
;
A
#
# COMPACT_ATOMS: atom_id res chain seq x y z
N MET A 1 31.70 -0.77 -14.90
CA MET A 1 31.64 0.61 -14.40
C MET A 1 30.51 0.65 -13.40
N ALA A 2 30.86 0.94 -12.15
CA ALA A 2 29.94 1.02 -11.02
C ALA A 2 29.41 2.44 -10.94
N GLU A 3 28.09 2.60 -10.77
CA GLU A 3 27.52 3.86 -10.26
C GLU A 3 26.40 3.52 -9.27
N THR A 4 26.83 3.37 -8.03
CA THR A 4 26.04 3.52 -6.82
C THR A 4 25.46 4.94 -6.80
N HIS A 5 24.14 5.08 -6.92
CA HIS A 5 23.44 6.30 -6.50
C HIS A 5 22.72 6.00 -5.20
N ALA A 6 23.49 6.06 -4.12
CA ALA A 6 22.95 6.28 -2.78
C ALA A 6 23.06 7.78 -2.49
N GLU A 7 22.15 8.26 -1.63
CA GLU A 7 22.13 9.58 -0.97
C GLU A 7 21.27 10.66 -1.65
N ASP A 8 19.95 10.53 -1.49
CA ASP A 8 19.09 11.66 -1.09
C ASP A 8 18.38 11.22 0.21
N GLN A 9 19.11 11.36 1.32
CA GLN A 9 18.60 11.18 2.68
C GLN A 9 18.73 12.54 3.34
N ASP A 10 17.63 13.29 3.47
CA ASP A 10 17.36 14.08 4.71
C ASP A 10 16.01 14.79 4.83
N GLN A 11 15.11 14.85 3.82
CA GLN A 11 13.78 15.48 4.01
C GLN A 11 12.61 14.80 3.28
N GLU A 12 12.67 13.48 3.08
CA GLU A 12 11.53 12.80 2.47
C GLU A 12 10.44 12.55 3.52
N GLN A 13 9.34 13.31 3.40
CA GLN A 13 8.17 13.19 4.27
C GLN A 13 7.58 11.77 4.20
N TYR A 14 7.07 11.32 5.33
CA TYR A 14 6.37 10.06 5.45
C TYR A 14 4.87 10.28 5.30
N GLY A 15 4.17 9.22 4.95
CA GLY A 15 2.73 9.27 4.90
C GLY A 15 2.08 7.90 5.01
N VAL A 16 0.76 7.94 5.03
CA VAL A 16 -0.12 6.79 4.94
C VAL A 16 -1.04 7.00 3.75
N LEU A 17 -1.15 5.96 2.93
CA LEU A 17 -2.07 5.87 1.83
C LEU A 17 -3.20 4.90 2.19
N LEU A 18 -4.44 5.37 2.05
CA LEU A 18 -5.64 4.56 2.21
C LEU A 18 -6.50 4.65 0.96
N TYR A 19 -7.01 3.52 0.48
CA TYR A 19 -7.99 3.48 -0.59
C TYR A 19 -8.80 2.19 -0.58
N TYR A 20 -9.95 2.26 -1.23
CA TYR A 20 -10.82 1.14 -1.49
C TYR A 20 -11.29 1.19 -2.93
N LYS A 21 -11.48 0.02 -3.55
CA LYS A 21 -12.07 -0.08 -4.87
C LYS A 21 -13.00 -1.27 -4.91
N TYR A 22 -14.24 -1.02 -5.31
CA TYR A 22 -15.20 -2.06 -5.66
C TYR A 22 -15.08 -2.36 -7.14
N ALA A 23 -14.79 -3.63 -7.45
CA ALA A 23 -14.68 -4.15 -8.80
C ALA A 23 -14.74 -5.67 -8.73
N ASP A 24 -15.32 -6.32 -9.74
CA ASP A 24 -15.18 -7.77 -9.87
C ASP A 24 -13.71 -8.12 -10.15
N MET A 25 -13.09 -8.84 -9.23
CA MET A 25 -11.69 -9.24 -9.25
C MET A 25 -11.60 -10.76 -9.48
N PRO A 26 -11.55 -11.22 -10.74
CA PRO A 26 -11.51 -12.66 -11.05
C PRO A 26 -10.18 -13.31 -10.64
N ASP A 27 -9.07 -12.58 -10.75
CA ASP A 27 -7.72 -13.12 -10.57
C ASP A 27 -7.07 -12.58 -9.28
N LEU A 28 -7.55 -13.08 -8.14
CA LEU A 28 -7.06 -12.65 -6.82
C LEU A 28 -5.60 -13.04 -6.57
N ASP A 29 -5.14 -14.17 -7.08
CA ASP A 29 -3.74 -14.61 -6.93
C ASP A 29 -2.76 -13.66 -7.65
N GLU A 30 -3.12 -13.17 -8.84
CA GLU A 30 -2.32 -12.17 -9.56
C GLU A 30 -2.27 -10.85 -8.80
N LEU A 31 -3.40 -10.43 -8.22
CA LEU A 31 -3.45 -9.22 -7.39
C LEU A 31 -2.62 -9.36 -6.11
N VAL A 32 -2.65 -10.52 -5.44
CA VAL A 32 -1.78 -10.80 -4.29
C VAL A 32 -0.32 -10.67 -4.69
N ALA A 33 0.10 -11.33 -5.76
CA ALA A 33 1.49 -11.29 -6.25
C ALA A 33 1.91 -9.87 -6.66
N PHE A 34 1.02 -9.10 -7.29
CA PHE A 34 1.24 -7.70 -7.62
C PHE A 34 1.49 -6.87 -6.36
N TYR A 35 0.61 -6.95 -5.36
CA TYR A 35 0.73 -6.19 -4.13
C TYR A 35 1.98 -6.59 -3.32
N GLU A 36 2.28 -7.88 -3.22
CA GLU A 36 3.51 -8.36 -2.58
C GLU A 36 4.75 -7.78 -3.26
N SER A 37 4.87 -7.92 -4.58
CA SER A 37 6.03 -7.45 -5.34
C SER A 37 6.17 -5.93 -5.28
N ASN A 38 5.07 -5.21 -5.51
CA ASN A 38 5.07 -3.74 -5.53
C ASN A 38 5.39 -3.18 -4.13
N CYS A 39 4.73 -3.65 -3.08
CA CYS A 39 4.95 -3.09 -1.74
C CYS A 39 6.34 -3.46 -1.21
N ASN A 40 6.82 -4.70 -1.43
CA ASN A 40 8.16 -5.09 -0.99
C ASN A 40 9.27 -4.35 -1.74
N SER A 41 9.16 -4.19 -3.07
CA SER A 41 10.17 -3.46 -3.86
C SER A 41 10.26 -1.97 -3.49
N LEU A 42 9.15 -1.37 -3.06
CA LEU A 42 9.10 0.01 -2.58
C LEU A 42 9.30 0.14 -1.06
N GLY A 43 9.50 -0.96 -0.33
CA GLY A 43 9.64 -0.94 1.14
C GLY A 43 8.40 -0.39 1.85
N LEU A 44 7.21 -0.54 1.28
CA LEU A 44 5.94 -0.12 1.86
C LEU A 44 5.40 -1.21 2.79
N LEU A 45 4.91 -0.80 3.95
CA LEU A 45 4.36 -1.69 4.96
C LEU A 45 2.89 -1.37 5.18
N GLY A 46 2.12 -2.29 5.76
CA GLY A 46 0.70 -2.05 6.02
C GLY A 46 -0.18 -3.27 5.76
N ARG A 47 -1.43 -3.04 5.37
CA ARG A 47 -2.45 -4.06 5.22
C ARG A 47 -3.12 -3.94 3.85
N VAL A 48 -3.22 -5.07 3.15
CA VAL A 48 -3.99 -5.22 1.91
C VAL A 48 -4.99 -6.34 2.14
N ARG A 49 -6.27 -6.05 1.90
CA ARG A 49 -7.34 -7.05 1.90
C ARG A 49 -7.91 -7.12 0.50
N LEU A 50 -8.00 -8.34 -0.02
CA LEU A 50 -8.54 -8.64 -1.35
C LEU A 50 -9.78 -9.51 -1.20
N SER A 51 -10.79 -9.25 -2.02
CA SER A 51 -11.98 -10.08 -2.19
C SER A 51 -12.35 -10.11 -3.67
N PRO A 52 -13.19 -11.08 -4.10
CA PRO A 52 -13.73 -11.08 -5.44
C PRO A 52 -14.48 -9.80 -5.83
N GLN A 53 -14.91 -8.98 -4.85
CA GLN A 53 -15.72 -7.77 -5.07
C GLN A 53 -14.92 -6.47 -4.89
N GLY A 54 -13.63 -6.55 -4.53
CA GLY A 54 -12.82 -5.36 -4.35
C GLY A 54 -11.60 -5.50 -3.45
N VAL A 55 -10.94 -4.37 -3.22
CA VAL A 55 -9.75 -4.23 -2.38
C VAL A 55 -9.92 -3.14 -1.32
N ASN A 56 -9.29 -3.34 -0.17
CA ASN A 56 -9.08 -2.33 0.87
C ASN A 56 -7.59 -2.32 1.21
N VAL A 57 -6.95 -1.18 0.99
CA VAL A 57 -5.51 -0.99 1.17
C VAL A 57 -5.25 0.13 2.15
N THR A 58 -4.36 -0.14 3.09
CA THR A 58 -3.73 0.86 3.95
C THR A 58 -2.23 0.58 4.00
N VAL A 59 -1.42 1.40 3.33
CA VAL A 59 0.04 1.24 3.30
C VAL A 59 0.74 2.54 3.71
N GLY A 60 1.88 2.42 4.37
CA GLY A 60 2.67 3.53 4.86
C GLY A 60 4.11 3.45 4.38
N GLY A 61 4.73 4.62 4.21
CA GLY A 61 6.11 4.74 3.73
C GLY A 61 6.46 6.18 3.37
N LYS A 62 7.54 6.33 2.59
CA LYS A 62 7.95 7.62 2.01
C LYS A 62 6.91 8.09 1.00
N LEU A 63 6.57 9.39 0.99
CA LEU A 63 5.55 9.92 0.08
C LEU A 63 5.84 9.61 -1.39
N SER A 64 7.08 9.80 -1.86
CA SER A 64 7.41 9.53 -3.28
C SER A 64 7.31 8.04 -3.64
N LEU A 65 7.44 7.13 -2.66
CA LEU A 65 7.22 5.69 -2.88
C LEU A 65 5.72 5.35 -2.85
N LEU A 66 4.92 6.04 -2.04
CA LEU A 66 3.46 5.94 -2.08
C LEU A 66 2.89 6.44 -3.42
N GLU A 67 3.43 7.52 -3.96
CA GLU A 67 3.08 8.02 -5.30
C GLU A 67 3.43 7.02 -6.41
N LYS A 68 4.61 6.38 -6.33
CA LYS A 68 4.98 5.28 -7.24
C LYS A 68 4.02 4.10 -7.14
N HIS A 69 3.58 3.77 -5.92
CA HIS A 69 2.56 2.74 -5.73
C HIS A 69 1.22 3.13 -6.36
N ILE A 70 0.76 4.37 -6.17
CA ILE A 70 -0.46 4.87 -6.82
C ILE A 70 -0.35 4.74 -8.34
N ALA A 71 0.77 5.17 -8.93
CA ALA A 71 0.99 5.08 -10.37
C ALA A 71 0.97 3.62 -10.88
N ALA A 72 1.58 2.69 -10.14
CA ALA A 72 1.56 1.27 -10.47
C ALA A 72 0.14 0.69 -10.39
N VAL A 73 -0.63 1.02 -9.35
CA VAL A 73 -2.03 0.59 -9.20
C VAL A 73 -2.90 1.17 -10.33
N MET A 74 -2.73 2.45 -10.66
CA MET A 74 -3.44 3.13 -11.75
C MET A 74 -3.11 2.60 -13.14
N SER A 75 -2.01 1.88 -13.32
CA SER A 75 -1.69 1.24 -14.61
C SER A 75 -2.65 0.11 -14.96
N ASN A 76 -3.35 -0.45 -13.97
CA ASN A 76 -4.37 -1.47 -14.16
C ASN A 76 -5.77 -0.82 -14.23
N VAL A 77 -6.49 -1.10 -15.32
CA VAL A 77 -7.83 -0.60 -15.61
C VAL A 77 -8.85 -0.91 -14.50
N LEU A 78 -8.63 -1.99 -13.73
CA LEU A 78 -9.49 -2.36 -12.60
C LEU A 78 -9.54 -1.27 -11.52
N PHE A 79 -8.50 -0.45 -11.42
CA PHE A 79 -8.40 0.60 -10.41
C PHE A 79 -8.78 1.98 -10.95
N GLU A 80 -9.16 2.12 -12.23
CA GLU A 80 -9.51 3.42 -12.80
C GLU A 80 -10.55 4.17 -11.95
N GLY A 81 -10.32 5.45 -11.66
CA GLY A 81 -11.20 6.26 -10.82
C GLY A 81 -11.20 5.93 -9.32
N THR A 82 -10.18 5.22 -8.81
CA THR A 82 -10.01 5.00 -7.36
C THR A 82 -9.68 6.32 -6.64
N ASP A 83 -10.34 6.56 -5.51
CA ASP A 83 -10.05 7.70 -4.61
C ASP A 83 -8.91 7.34 -3.66
N PHE A 84 -7.70 7.85 -3.94
CA PHE A 84 -6.52 7.65 -3.11
C PHE A 84 -6.41 8.73 -2.04
N LYS A 85 -6.51 8.32 -0.78
CA LYS A 85 -6.36 9.22 0.36
C LYS A 85 -4.94 9.15 0.89
N LEU A 86 -4.12 10.11 0.48
CA LEU A 86 -2.75 10.27 0.95
C LEU A 86 -2.72 11.29 2.10
N ALA A 87 -2.25 10.87 3.27
CA ALA A 87 -2.04 11.72 4.43
C ALA A 87 -0.54 11.79 4.75
N THR A 88 -0.02 13.01 4.92
CA THR A 88 1.34 13.22 5.41
C THR A 88 1.40 12.96 6.92
N CYS A 89 2.51 12.41 7.38
CA CYS A 89 2.77 12.16 8.79
C CYS A 89 4.20 12.58 9.10
N ASP A 90 4.39 13.32 10.19
CA ASP A 90 5.74 13.55 10.70
C ASP A 90 6.35 12.20 11.08
N ARG A 91 7.57 11.94 10.61
CA ARG A 91 8.26 10.69 10.93
C ARG A 91 8.34 10.59 12.45
N PRO A 92 7.97 9.44 13.05
CA PRO A 92 8.27 9.25 14.45
C PRO A 92 9.77 9.42 14.66
N VAL A 93 10.15 10.34 15.55
CA VAL A 93 11.55 10.65 15.88
C VAL A 93 12.26 9.44 16.53
N ASN A 94 11.53 8.35 16.82
CA ASN A 94 12.02 7.21 17.57
C ASN A 94 11.57 5.87 16.94
N ASP A 95 12.51 4.94 16.77
CA ASP A 95 12.28 3.61 16.16
C ASP A 95 11.20 2.77 16.87
N ASN A 96 10.94 3.05 18.15
CA ASN A 96 9.86 2.40 18.91
C ASN A 96 8.47 2.81 18.44
N VAL A 97 8.27 4.06 18.00
CA VAL A 97 6.94 4.52 17.56
C VAL A 97 6.60 3.95 16.18
N ALA A 98 7.60 3.76 15.30
CA ALA A 98 7.41 3.01 14.05
C ALA A 98 6.95 1.55 14.31
N LYS A 99 7.44 0.93 15.39
CA LYS A 99 6.98 -0.40 15.83
C LYS A 99 5.55 -0.38 16.39
N GLU A 100 5.19 0.64 17.16
CA GLU A 100 3.85 0.80 17.75
C GLU A 100 2.77 1.15 16.72
N CYS A 101 3.10 1.87 15.66
CA CYS A 101 2.17 2.21 14.58
C CYS A 101 1.72 1.00 13.73
N GLY A 102 2.21 -0.22 14.00
CA GLY A 102 1.73 -1.44 13.35
C GLY A 102 2.09 -1.58 11.87
N PHE A 103 2.91 -0.66 11.35
CA PHE A 103 3.58 -0.75 10.05
C PHE A 103 4.92 -1.46 10.20
N THR A 104 4.96 -2.58 10.92
CA THR A 104 6.18 -3.40 11.09
C THR A 104 6.36 -4.41 9.97
N ALA A 105 5.28 -4.72 9.25
CA ALA A 105 5.25 -5.69 8.17
C ALA A 105 4.13 -5.36 7.17
N LEU A 106 4.25 -5.90 5.96
CA LEU A 106 3.18 -5.97 4.99
C LEU A 106 2.32 -7.22 5.27
N SER A 107 1.01 -7.07 5.41
CA SER A 107 0.05 -8.15 5.58
C SER A 107 -0.96 -8.14 4.45
N ILE A 108 -0.94 -9.18 3.61
CA ILE A 108 -1.87 -9.35 2.50
C ILE A 108 -2.78 -10.53 2.83
N ARG A 109 -4.10 -10.33 2.76
CA ARG A 109 -5.09 -11.38 3.04
C ARG A 109 -6.19 -11.38 2.00
N VAL A 110 -6.46 -12.55 1.44
CA VAL A 110 -7.68 -12.80 0.67
C VAL A 110 -8.80 -13.15 1.65
N VAL A 111 -9.93 -12.48 1.55
CA VAL A 111 -11.09 -12.72 2.41
C VAL A 111 -12.32 -13.09 1.58
N GLN A 112 -12.97 -14.18 1.97
CA GLN A 112 -14.23 -14.67 1.38
C GLN A 112 -15.44 -14.07 2.09
N VAL A 113 -15.53 -12.74 2.18
CA VAL A 113 -16.66 -12.08 2.84
C VAL A 113 -17.55 -11.37 1.83
N ASN A 114 -18.87 -11.43 2.03
CA ASN A 114 -19.82 -10.52 1.40
C ASN A 114 -19.40 -9.07 1.68
N CYS A 115 -19.56 -8.18 0.70
CA CYS A 115 -19.21 -6.75 0.73
C CYS A 115 -19.35 -6.04 2.09
N ASP A 116 -20.38 -6.35 2.89
CA ASP A 116 -20.67 -5.72 4.18
C ASP A 116 -19.65 -5.97 5.30
N GLN A 117 -18.87 -7.07 5.26
CA GLN A 117 -17.87 -7.36 6.30
C GLN A 117 -16.45 -6.90 5.95
N PHE A 118 -16.24 -6.44 4.72
CA PHE A 118 -14.92 -6.09 4.19
C PHE A 118 -14.34 -4.79 4.79
N PHE A 119 -15.21 -3.90 5.29
CA PHE A 119 -14.87 -2.58 5.82
C PHE A 119 -14.80 -2.48 7.36
N LEU A 120 -15.25 -3.51 8.09
CA LEU A 120 -15.48 -3.44 9.55
C LEU A 120 -14.34 -3.99 10.43
N ALA A 121 -13.19 -4.33 9.87
CA ALA A 121 -12.09 -4.95 10.63
C ALA A 121 -10.73 -4.31 10.38
#